data_AF-A0A366SL20-F1
#
_entry.id   AF-A0A366SL20-F1
#
_cell.length_a   1.000
_cell.length_b   1.000
_cell.length_c   1.000
_cell.angle_alpha   90.00
_cell.angle_beta   90.00
_cell.angle_gamma   90.00
#
_symmetry.space_group_name_H-M   'P 1'
#
loop_
_entity.id
_entity.type
_entity.pdbx_description
1 polymer ?
#
loop_
_entity_poly.entity_id
_entity_poly.type
_entity_poly.pdbx_seq_one_letter_code
_entity_poly.pdbx_strand_id
1 'polypeptide(L)'
;MTDQEKFNYFKQQKLAENEEKYGQEIREKYGEEAVQKSNQKWLDLTPEQFETMQDAEKTLIQALNSLLSHPQELPNDTAHKTFEAHKTWLTTVAPYYNATYHRNLAEMYQADERFRAYYDEKTIVPSTDLLAEIIKYYS
;
A
#
# COMPACT_ATOMS: atom_id res chain seq x y z
N MET A 1 26.30 -13.76 8.55
CA MET A 1 25.60 -12.60 8.01
C MET A 1 25.21 -11.67 9.16
N THR A 2 25.51 -10.39 9.03
CA THR A 2 25.03 -9.33 9.93
C THR A 2 23.52 -9.15 9.74
N ASP A 3 22.85 -8.47 10.68
CA ASP A 3 21.41 -8.22 10.55
C ASP A 3 21.08 -7.32 9.35
N GLN A 4 21.99 -6.41 9.00
CA GLN A 4 21.89 -5.61 7.77
C GLN A 4 21.97 -6.49 6.51
N GLU A 5 22.88 -7.46 6.46
CA GLU A 5 23.01 -8.38 5.33
C GLU A 5 21.77 -9.29 5.20
N LYS A 6 21.23 -9.77 6.33
CA LYS A 6 19.98 -10.55 6.33
C LYS A 6 18.81 -9.72 5.82
N PHE A 7 18.70 -8.46 6.23
CA PHE A 7 17.63 -7.58 5.79
C PHE A 7 17.72 -7.25 4.30
N ASN A 8 18.94 -7.00 3.79
CA ASN A 8 19.14 -6.80 2.35
C ASN A 8 18.79 -8.06 1.55
N TYR A 9 19.20 -9.24 2.01
CA TYR A 9 18.83 -10.51 1.39
C TYR A 9 17.31 -10.72 1.39
N PHE A 10 16.64 -10.44 2.51
CA PHE A 10 15.18 -10.51 2.61
C PHE A 10 14.48 -9.62 1.58
N LYS A 11 14.89 -8.35 1.45
CA LYS A 11 14.31 -7.42 0.45
C LYS A 11 14.52 -7.93 -0.98
N GLN A 12 15.70 -8.46 -1.29
CA GLN A 12 16.01 -9.03 -2.61
C GLN A 12 15.13 -10.25 -2.92
N GLN A 13 14.92 -11.14 -1.95
CA GLN A 13 14.01 -12.29 -2.11
C GLN A 13 12.59 -11.83 -2.40
N LYS A 14 12.07 -10.86 -1.64
CA LYS A 14 10.73 -10.32 -1.87
C LYS A 14 10.57 -9.62 -3.21
N LEU A 15 11.60 -8.89 -3.66
CA LEU A 15 11.61 -8.32 -4.98
C LEU A 15 11.58 -9.40 -6.07
N ALA A 16 12.40 -10.45 -5.94
CA ALA A 16 12.45 -11.55 -6.90
C ALA A 16 11.10 -12.28 -7.00
N GLU A 17 10.45 -12.57 -5.86
CA GLU A 17 9.09 -13.14 -5.82
C GLU A 17 8.06 -12.25 -6.55
N ASN A 18 8.17 -10.93 -6.40
CA ASN A 18 7.26 -9.99 -7.06
C ASN A 18 7.52 -9.91 -8.57
N GLU A 19 8.78 -9.87 -8.98
CA GLU A 19 9.19 -9.86 -10.38
C GLU A 19 8.76 -11.13 -11.12
N GLU A 20 8.89 -12.30 -10.48
CA GLU A 20 8.42 -13.58 -11.04
C GLU A 20 6.91 -13.59 -11.25
N LYS A 21 6.14 -13.04 -10.31
CA LYS A 21 4.67 -13.06 -10.37
C LYS A 21 4.07 -11.99 -11.28
N TYR A 22 4.61 -10.78 -11.24
CA TYR A 22 3.97 -9.59 -11.81
C TYR A 22 4.87 -8.80 -12.76
N GLY A 23 6.17 -9.11 -12.82
CA GLY A 23 7.18 -8.26 -13.46
C GLY A 23 6.91 -7.94 -14.93
N GLN A 24 6.48 -8.92 -15.73
CA GLN A 24 6.15 -8.69 -17.14
C GLN A 24 4.90 -7.79 -17.26
N GLU A 25 3.83 -8.11 -16.53
CA GLU A 25 2.55 -7.40 -16.60
C GLU A 25 2.70 -5.92 -16.24
N ILE A 26 3.40 -5.61 -15.14
CA ILE A 26 3.55 -4.24 -14.68
C ILE A 26 4.43 -3.40 -15.62
N ARG A 27 5.34 -4.01 -16.37
CA ARG A 27 6.14 -3.32 -17.40
C ARG A 27 5.30 -3.01 -18.64
N GLU A 28 4.44 -3.92 -19.06
CA GLU A 28 3.50 -3.68 -20.17
C GLU A 28 2.50 -2.56 -19.81
N LYS A 29 2.05 -2.50 -18.55
CA LYS A 29 1.05 -1.53 -18.09
C LYS A 29 1.62 -0.17 -17.72
N TYR A 30 2.78 -0.13 -17.05
CA TYR A 30 3.33 1.10 -16.45
C TYR A 30 4.71 1.50 -17.00
N GLY A 31 5.33 0.63 -17.80
CA GLY A 31 6.65 0.87 -18.42
C GLY A 31 7.83 0.47 -17.53
N GLU A 32 8.96 0.17 -18.17
CA GLU A 32 10.20 -0.26 -17.51
C GLU A 32 10.70 0.75 -16.47
N GLU A 33 10.68 2.04 -16.80
CA GLU A 33 11.22 3.09 -15.92
C GLU A 33 10.44 3.20 -14.60
N ALA A 34 9.11 3.09 -14.65
CA ALA A 34 8.28 3.16 -13.45
C ALA A 34 8.53 1.97 -12.52
N VAL A 35 8.64 0.78 -13.11
CA VAL A 35 8.92 -0.46 -12.37
C VAL A 35 10.30 -0.43 -11.75
N GLN A 36 11.33 -0.01 -12.49
CA GLN A 36 12.70 0.13 -11.96
C GLN A 36 12.76 1.11 -10.79
N LYS A 37 12.09 2.28 -10.88
CA LYS A 37 12.03 3.24 -9.77
C LYS A 37 11.36 2.65 -8.53
N SER A 38 10.26 1.90 -8.71
CA SER A 38 9.57 1.22 -7.61
C SER A 38 10.45 0.15 -6.96
N ASN A 39 11.11 -0.68 -7.77
CA ASN A 39 12.00 -1.73 -7.28
C ASN A 39 13.21 -1.18 -6.54
N GLN A 40 13.82 -0.10 -7.07
CA GLN A 40 14.92 0.58 -6.40
C GLN A 40 14.47 1.18 -5.07
N LYS A 41 13.31 1.84 -5.03
CA LYS A 41 12.73 2.40 -3.81
C LYS A 41 12.55 1.33 -2.71
N TRP A 42 12.09 0.12 -3.08
CA TRP A 42 12.00 -1.01 -2.15
C TRP A 42 13.37 -1.46 -1.64
N LEU A 43 14.36 -1.60 -2.54
CA LEU A 43 15.70 -2.01 -2.18
C LEU A 43 16.42 -1.00 -1.28
N ASP A 44 16.08 0.29 -1.40
CA ASP A 44 16.66 1.37 -0.60
C ASP A 44 16.02 1.57 0.77
N LEU A 45 14.94 0.84 1.10
CA LEU A 45 14.31 0.94 2.42
C LEU A 45 15.30 0.63 3.54
N THR A 46 15.38 1.51 4.54
CA THR A 46 16.08 1.22 5.79
C THR A 46 15.23 0.32 6.70
N PRO A 47 15.81 -0.35 7.71
CA PRO A 47 15.03 -1.10 8.69
C PRO A 47 13.92 -0.26 9.36
N GLU A 48 14.20 0.99 9.69
CA GLU A 48 13.25 1.91 10.34
C GLU A 48 12.11 2.31 9.40
N GLN A 49 12.41 2.53 8.11
CA GLN A 49 11.38 2.78 7.10
C GLN A 49 10.51 1.54 6.90
N PHE A 50 11.11 0.35 6.89
CA PHE A 50 10.37 -0.89 6.79
C PHE A 50 9.45 -1.11 8.00
N GLU A 51 9.92 -0.85 9.21
CA GLU A 51 9.10 -0.87 10.42
C GLU A 51 7.95 0.15 10.34
N THR A 52 8.25 1.38 9.90
CA THR A 52 7.23 2.43 9.68
C THR A 52 6.15 1.96 8.70
N MET A 53 6.54 1.31 7.60
CA MET A 53 5.62 0.71 6.63
C MET A 53 4.75 -0.38 7.29
N GLN A 54 5.35 -1.29 8.06
CA GLN A 54 4.61 -2.38 8.71
C GLN A 54 3.61 -1.87 9.75
N ASP A 55 3.99 -0.87 10.54
CA ASP A 55 3.12 -0.25 11.53
C ASP A 55 1.98 0.54 10.89
N ALA A 56 2.27 1.24 9.78
CA ALA A 56 1.26 1.92 8.99
C ALA A 56 0.25 0.91 8.39
N GLU A 57 0.71 -0.21 7.85
CA GLU A 57 -0.16 -1.28 7.34
C GLU A 57 -1.04 -1.85 8.46
N LYS A 58 -0.44 -2.21 9.60
CA LYS A 58 -1.19 -2.75 10.74
C LYS A 58 -2.27 -1.78 11.20
N THR A 59 -1.92 -0.50 11.29
CA THR A 59 -2.85 0.56 11.68
C THR A 59 -3.99 0.71 10.68
N LEU A 60 -3.67 0.69 9.38
CA LEU A 60 -4.62 0.76 8.27
C LEU A 60 -5.64 -0.40 8.35
N ILE A 61 -5.16 -1.64 8.43
CA ILE A 61 -6.02 -2.83 8.47
C ILE A 61 -6.89 -2.85 9.73
N GLN A 62 -6.33 -2.47 10.90
CA GLN A 62 -7.09 -2.38 12.14
C GLN A 62 -8.19 -1.31 12.07
N ALA A 63 -7.90 -0.15 11.49
CA ALA A 63 -8.88 0.93 11.34
C ALA A 63 -10.00 0.55 10.35
N LEU A 64 -9.66 -0.09 9.23
CA LEU A 64 -10.65 -0.62 8.27
C LEU A 64 -11.56 -1.65 8.95
N ASN A 65 -11.00 -2.62 9.67
CA ASN A 65 -11.80 -3.62 10.40
C ASN A 65 -12.71 -3.00 11.46
N SER A 66 -12.26 -1.92 12.11
CA SER A 66 -13.08 -1.17 13.08
C SER A 66 -14.27 -0.52 12.39
N LEU A 67 -14.06 0.15 11.25
CA LEU A 67 -15.12 0.79 10.46
C LEU A 67 -16.10 -0.23 9.85
N LEU A 68 -15.60 -1.38 9.41
CA LEU A 68 -16.45 -2.47 8.90
C LEU A 68 -17.33 -3.08 10.00
N SER A 69 -16.80 -3.19 11.23
CA SER A 69 -17.56 -3.71 12.38
C SER A 69 -18.52 -2.68 12.96
N HIS A 70 -18.15 -1.40 12.91
CA HIS A 70 -18.89 -0.27 13.46
C HIS A 70 -18.95 0.86 12.44
N PRO A 71 -19.86 0.76 11.44
CA PRO A 71 -19.98 1.75 10.38
C PRO A 71 -20.27 3.15 10.94
N GLN A 72 -19.58 4.14 10.42
CA GLN A 72 -19.69 5.55 10.79
C GLN A 72 -19.70 6.39 9.52
N GLU A 73 -20.49 7.45 9.49
CA GLU A 73 -20.46 8.42 8.39
C GLU A 73 -19.10 9.15 8.36
N LEU A 74 -18.70 9.58 7.16
CA LEU A 74 -17.56 10.48 7.01
C LEU A 74 -18.03 11.94 7.23
N PRO A 75 -17.24 12.78 7.90
CA PRO A 75 -15.92 12.52 8.46
C PRO A 75 -15.99 11.84 9.84
N ASN A 76 -15.01 10.98 10.15
CA ASN A 76 -14.78 10.47 11.50
C ASN A 76 -13.29 10.18 11.75
N ASP A 77 -12.91 10.10 13.03
CA ASP A 77 -11.50 9.95 13.44
C ASP A 77 -10.87 8.66 12.94
N THR A 78 -11.63 7.56 12.91
CA THR A 78 -11.12 6.25 12.43
C THR A 78 -10.85 6.29 10.92
N ALA A 79 -11.70 6.96 10.15
CA ALA A 79 -11.50 7.15 8.71
C ALA A 79 -10.31 8.06 8.42
N HIS A 80 -10.15 9.17 9.16
CA HIS A 80 -8.97 10.02 9.04
C HIS A 80 -7.67 9.26 9.38
N LYS A 81 -7.70 8.44 10.44
CA LYS A 81 -6.58 7.56 10.80
C LYS A 81 -6.28 6.52 9.71
N THR A 82 -7.30 5.97 9.07
CA THR A 82 -7.17 5.07 7.91
C THR A 82 -6.44 5.76 6.77
N PHE A 83 -6.85 6.99 6.42
CA PHE A 83 -6.22 7.79 5.37
C PHE A 83 -4.75 8.10 5.66
N GLU A 84 -4.43 8.59 6.86
CA GLU A 84 -3.06 8.94 7.23
C GLU A 84 -2.14 7.71 7.31
N ALA A 85 -2.66 6.57 7.77
CA ALA A 85 -1.93 5.30 7.75
C ALA A 85 -1.62 4.85 6.31
N HIS A 86 -2.60 4.90 5.41
CA HIS A 86 -2.38 4.54 4.01
C HIS A 86 -1.41 5.49 3.30
N LYS A 87 -1.53 6.80 3.55
CA LYS A 87 -0.59 7.82 3.07
C LYS A 87 0.83 7.59 3.58
N THR A 88 1.00 7.24 4.85
CA THR A 88 2.31 6.93 5.44
C THR A 88 2.92 5.71 4.77
N TRP A 89 2.12 4.65 4.58
CA TRP A 89 2.55 3.45 3.87
C TRP A 89 3.01 3.79 2.45
N LEU A 90 2.18 4.48 1.65
CA LEU A 90 2.51 4.88 0.29
C LEU A 90 3.73 5.78 0.19
N THR A 91 3.86 6.78 1.07
CA THR A 91 5.02 7.67 1.09
C THR A 91 6.32 6.91 1.39
N THR A 92 6.21 5.81 2.15
CA THR A 92 7.35 4.99 2.52
C THR A 92 7.81 4.11 1.37
N VAL A 93 6.90 3.50 0.61
CA VAL A 93 7.24 2.47 -0.40
C VAL A 93 7.13 2.92 -1.85
N ALA A 94 6.31 3.94 -2.14
CA ALA A 94 6.14 4.43 -3.50
C ALA A 94 7.34 5.30 -3.91
N PRO A 95 7.73 5.28 -5.20
CA PRO A 95 8.82 6.12 -5.69
C PRO A 95 8.50 7.63 -5.62
N TYR A 96 7.22 7.99 -5.53
CA TYR A 96 6.75 9.35 -5.30
C TYR A 96 5.38 9.33 -4.62
N TYR A 97 5.03 10.42 -3.95
CA TYR A 97 3.72 10.62 -3.36
C TYR A 97 3.22 12.04 -3.62
N ASN A 98 1.95 12.16 -3.99
CA ASN A 98 1.17 13.40 -3.98
C ASN A 98 -0.34 13.06 -3.90
N ALA A 99 -1.18 14.06 -3.64
CA ALA A 99 -2.63 13.87 -3.51
C ALA A 99 -3.26 13.26 -4.78
N THR A 100 -2.85 13.70 -5.96
CA THR A 100 -3.34 13.16 -7.25
C THR A 100 -3.04 11.67 -7.39
N TYR A 101 -1.81 11.25 -7.06
CA TYR A 101 -1.41 9.85 -7.05
C TYR A 101 -2.29 9.03 -6.12
N HIS A 102 -2.50 9.52 -4.89
CA HIS A 102 -3.32 8.83 -3.91
C HIS A 102 -4.77 8.67 -4.38
N ARG A 103 -5.36 9.73 -4.97
CA ARG A 103 -6.71 9.70 -5.53
C ARG A 103 -6.83 8.76 -6.73
N ASN A 104 -5.85 8.74 -7.62
CA ASN A 104 -5.82 7.83 -8.78
C ASN A 104 -5.79 6.36 -8.35
N LEU A 105 -5.15 6.02 -7.23
CA LEU A 105 -5.21 4.66 -6.67
C LEU A 105 -6.63 4.27 -6.28
N ALA A 106 -7.38 5.17 -5.64
CA ALA A 106 -8.78 4.91 -5.28
C ALA A 106 -9.67 4.66 -6.50
N GLU A 107 -9.42 5.35 -7.61
CA GLU A 107 -10.12 5.09 -8.88
C GLU A 107 -9.75 3.72 -9.46
N MET A 108 -8.46 3.38 -9.44
CA MET A 108 -7.97 2.07 -9.90
C MET A 108 -8.54 0.91 -9.08
N TYR A 109 -8.61 1.06 -7.77
CA TYR A 109 -9.18 0.07 -6.84
C TYR A 109 -10.65 -0.26 -7.14
N GLN A 110 -11.41 0.71 -7.65
CA GLN A 110 -12.80 0.51 -8.05
C GLN A 110 -12.94 -0.01 -9.49
N ALA A 111 -11.96 0.26 -10.34
CA ALA A 111 -12.00 -0.10 -11.75
C ALA A 111 -11.50 -1.53 -12.05
N ASP A 112 -10.64 -2.10 -11.19
CA ASP A 112 -9.98 -3.37 -11.48
C ASP A 112 -9.78 -4.20 -10.19
N GLU A 113 -10.46 -5.35 -10.13
CA GLU A 113 -10.52 -6.22 -8.95
C GLU A 113 -9.14 -6.73 -8.50
N ARG A 114 -8.16 -6.78 -9.41
CA ARG A 114 -6.81 -7.25 -9.11
C ARG A 114 -6.08 -6.35 -8.10
N PHE A 115 -6.47 -5.09 -7.97
CA PHE A 115 -5.87 -4.14 -7.03
C PHE A 115 -6.54 -4.14 -5.65
N ARG A 116 -7.58 -4.97 -5.46
CA ARG A 116 -8.40 -5.00 -4.24
C ARG A 116 -7.95 -6.08 -3.26
N ALA A 117 -7.49 -7.21 -3.80
CA ALA A 117 -7.17 -8.41 -3.04
C ALA A 117 -6.26 -8.14 -1.82
N TYR A 118 -5.30 -7.22 -1.96
CA TYR A 118 -4.39 -6.89 -0.87
C TYR A 118 -5.09 -6.47 0.42
N TYR A 119 -6.13 -5.63 0.31
CA TYR A 119 -6.89 -5.13 1.45
C TYR A 119 -8.04 -6.07 1.79
N ASP A 120 -8.77 -6.55 0.78
CA ASP A 120 -9.94 -7.39 0.96
C ASP A 120 -9.61 -8.72 1.68
N GLU A 121 -8.43 -9.29 1.45
CA GLU A 121 -7.98 -10.53 2.12
C GLU A 121 -7.49 -10.30 3.56
N LYS A 122 -7.13 -9.06 3.93
CA LYS A 122 -6.61 -8.72 5.27
C LYS A 122 -7.69 -8.17 6.20
N THR A 123 -8.89 -7.91 5.69
CA THR A 123 -10.02 -7.41 6.46
C THR A 123 -11.10 -8.46 6.67
N ILE A 124 -11.99 -8.23 7.64
CA ILE A 124 -13.05 -9.18 8.03
C ILE A 124 -14.08 -9.43 6.91
N VAL A 125 -14.25 -8.45 6.01
CA VAL A 125 -15.01 -8.49 4.76
C VAL A 125 -14.29 -7.59 3.75
N PRO A 126 -14.59 -7.63 2.44
CA PRO A 126 -14.00 -6.73 1.46
C PRO A 126 -14.07 -5.26 1.89
N SER A 127 -12.94 -4.56 1.86
CA SER A 127 -12.76 -3.21 2.43
C SER A 127 -12.31 -2.17 1.41
N THR A 128 -11.99 -2.60 0.18
CA THR A 128 -11.36 -1.73 -0.81
C THR A 128 -12.25 -0.56 -1.24
N ASP A 129 -13.57 -0.75 -1.33
CA ASP A 129 -14.49 0.36 -1.64
C ASP A 129 -14.54 1.40 -0.53
N LEU A 130 -14.58 0.95 0.73
CA LEU A 130 -14.50 1.83 1.90
C LEU A 130 -13.18 2.61 1.91
N LEU A 131 -12.06 1.95 1.64
CA LEU A 131 -10.76 2.61 1.52
C LEU A 131 -10.78 3.65 0.39
N ALA A 132 -11.33 3.32 -0.77
CA ALA A 132 -11.43 4.25 -1.90
C ALA A 132 -12.29 5.48 -1.57
N GLU A 133 -13.41 5.31 -0.86
CA GLU A 133 -14.26 6.41 -0.38
C GLU A 133 -13.50 7.33 0.59
N ILE A 134 -12.80 6.74 1.57
CA ILE A 134 -11.97 7.47 2.53
C ILE A 134 -10.90 8.29 1.80
N ILE A 135 -10.19 7.69 0.85
CA ILE A 135 -9.17 8.37 0.05
C ILE A 135 -9.79 9.55 -0.69
N LYS A 136 -10.90 9.35 -1.40
CA LYS A 136 -11.55 10.42 -2.18
C LYS A 136 -12.05 11.58 -1.32
N TYR A 137 -12.40 11.32 -0.07
CA TYR A 137 -12.85 12.35 0.88
C TYR A 137 -11.68 13.18 1.42
N TYR A 138 -10.56 12.55 1.79
CA TYR A 138 -9.44 13.22 2.47
C TYR A 138 -8.25 13.61 1.57
N SER A 139 -8.19 13.15 0.31
CA SER A 139 -7.13 13.49 -0.66
C SER A 139 -7.28 14.88 -1.28
#